data_AF-A0A5J4V6C6-F1
#
_entry.id   AF-A0A5J4V6C6-F1
#
_cell.length_a   1.000
_cell.length_b   1.000
_cell.length_c   1.000
_cell.angle_alpha   90.00
_cell.angle_beta   90.00
_cell.angle_gamma   90.00
#
_symmetry.space_group_name_H-M   'P 1'
#
loop_
_entity.id
_entity.type
_entity.pdbx_description
1 polymer ?
#
loop_
_entity_poly.entity_id
_entity_poly.type
_entity_poly.pdbx_seq_one_letter_code
_entity_poly.pdbx_strand_id
1 'polypeptide(L)'
;MSTLIITPTKIVTYGEIDGVFNDLIEAKAAYDTVVEKNLINQLTLDSKQDILSTIGAENFIMKYPHTLVLFDDAMSVFKNKQLPLFKKAIQEQIAKNHLFSMLIRHNRS
;
A
#
# COMPACT_ATOMS: atom_id res chain seq x y z
N MET A 1 5.85 26.27 -7.15
CA MET A 1 4.67 25.60 -6.57
C MET A 1 5.14 24.83 -5.35
N SER A 2 4.77 25.25 -4.14
CA SER A 2 5.09 24.51 -2.91
C SER A 2 4.09 23.36 -2.78
N THR A 3 4.51 22.15 -3.12
CA THR A 3 3.68 20.96 -2.93
C THR A 3 3.52 20.74 -1.42
N LEU A 4 2.35 21.09 -0.86
CA LEU A 4 2.09 21.05 0.58
C LEU A 4 2.07 19.61 1.16
N ILE A 5 1.97 18.61 0.29
CA ILE A 5 1.90 17.19 0.66
C ILE A 5 2.80 16.42 -0.31
N ILE A 6 3.85 15.80 0.21
CA ILE A 6 4.68 14.85 -0.53
C ILE A 6 4.15 13.47 -0.18
N THR A 7 3.45 12.82 -1.12
CA THR A 7 3.00 11.44 -0.96
C THR A 7 4.08 10.52 -1.53
N PRO A 8 4.67 9.61 -0.72
CA PRO A 8 5.53 8.56 -1.23
C PRO A 8 4.81 7.81 -2.36
N THR A 9 5.44 7.76 -3.54
CA THR A 9 4.85 7.17 -4.73
C THR A 9 5.84 6.19 -5.35
N LYS A 10 5.38 4.97 -5.61
CA LYS A 10 6.16 3.93 -6.31
C LYS A 10 5.39 3.55 -7.58
N ILE A 11 6.02 3.75 -8.73
CA ILE A 11 5.50 3.31 -10.04
C ILE A 11 6.03 1.90 -10.28
N VAL A 12 5.15 0.98 -10.62
CA VAL A 12 5.50 -0.43 -10.85
C VAL A 12 4.84 -0.93 -12.13
N THR A 13 5.44 -1.94 -12.76
CA THR A 13 4.85 -2.58 -13.94
C THR A 13 3.77 -3.59 -13.54
N TYR A 14 2.90 -3.96 -14.48
CA TYR A 14 1.90 -5.01 -14.24
C TYR A 14 2.50 -6.38 -13.90
N GLY A 15 3.73 -6.68 -14.33
CA GLY A 15 4.38 -7.95 -13.99
C GLY A 15 4.85 -8.01 -12.53
N GLU A 16 5.08 -6.85 -11.92
CA GLU A 16 5.65 -6.71 -10.58
C GLU A 16 4.60 -6.34 -9.52
N ILE A 17 3.42 -5.88 -9.97
CA ILE A 17 2.37 -5.32 -9.10
C ILE A 17 1.92 -6.31 -8.03
N ASP A 18 1.78 -7.60 -8.34
CA ASP A 18 1.35 -8.60 -7.38
C ASP A 18 2.36 -8.77 -6.24
N GLY A 19 3.66 -8.82 -6.57
CA GLY A 19 4.73 -8.90 -5.58
C GLY A 19 4.78 -7.67 -4.70
N VAL A 20 4.84 -6.48 -5.33
CA VAL A 20 4.89 -5.21 -4.59
C VAL A 20 3.64 -5.01 -3.73
N PHE A 21 2.47 -5.44 -4.19
CA PHE A 21 1.23 -5.35 -3.40
C PHE A 21 1.27 -6.30 -2.20
N ASN A 22 1.85 -7.50 -2.32
CA ASN A 22 2.06 -8.41 -1.19
C ASN A 22 3.00 -7.81 -0.16
N ASP A 23 4.16 -7.32 -0.60
CA ASP A 23 5.15 -6.69 0.26
C ASP A 23 4.55 -5.51 1.03
N LEU A 24 3.72 -4.70 0.35
CA LEU A 24 2.99 -3.59 0.97
C LEU A 24 2.00 -4.05 2.05
N ILE A 25 1.23 -5.12 1.80
CA ILE A 25 0.28 -5.68 2.77
C ILE A 25 1.03 -6.20 4.00
N GLU A 26 2.08 -6.99 3.78
CA GLU A 26 2.88 -7.59 4.86
C GLU A 26 3.59 -6.52 5.69
N ALA A 27 4.27 -5.57 5.04
CA ALA A 27 4.93 -4.47 5.71
C ALA A 27 3.93 -3.65 6.53
N LYS A 28 2.74 -3.35 5.98
CA LYS A 28 1.71 -2.62 6.71
C LYS A 28 1.23 -3.38 7.94
N ALA A 29 0.94 -4.67 7.83
CA ALA A 29 0.53 -5.49 8.96
C ALA A 29 1.62 -5.53 10.05
N ALA A 30 2.89 -5.59 9.65
CA ALA A 30 4.03 -5.48 10.57
C ALA A 30 4.08 -4.09 11.23
N TYR A 31 3.90 -3.01 10.48
CA TYR A 31 3.86 -1.65 11.00
C TYR A 31 2.75 -1.47 12.05
N ASP A 32 1.52 -1.88 11.70
CA ASP A 32 0.37 -1.80 12.60
C ASP A 32 0.67 -2.58 13.90
N THR A 33 1.23 -3.78 13.79
CA THR A 33 1.63 -4.59 14.96
C THR A 33 2.67 -3.89 15.83
N VAL A 34 3.69 -3.26 15.21
CA VAL A 34 4.76 -2.55 15.92
C VAL A 34 4.20 -1.35 16.68
N VAL A 35 3.28 -0.59 16.08
CA VAL A 35 2.63 0.57 16.70
C VAL A 35 1.67 0.13 17.81
N GLU A 36 0.81 -0.86 17.56
CA GLU A 36 -0.19 -1.34 18.54
C GLU A 36 0.45 -1.96 19.78
N LYS A 37 1.51 -2.75 19.59
CA LYS A 37 2.20 -3.45 20.69
C LYS A 37 3.41 -2.70 21.22
N ASN A 38 3.69 -1.50 20.71
CA ASN A 38 4.83 -0.66 21.08
C ASN A 38 6.19 -1.41 21.01
N LEU A 39 6.41 -2.16 19.93
CA LEU A 39 7.59 -3.03 19.76
C LEU A 39 8.79 -2.34 19.11
N ILE A 40 8.76 -1.01 18.97
CA ILE A 40 9.78 -0.24 18.24
C ILE A 40 11.19 -0.53 18.77
N ASN A 41 11.36 -0.71 20.08
CA ASN A 41 12.68 -0.97 20.67
C ASN A 41 13.15 -2.43 20.56
N GLN A 42 12.30 -3.33 20.07
CA GLN A 42 12.60 -4.77 19.94
C GLN A 42 12.99 -5.15 18.51
N LEU A 43 12.79 -4.26 17.54
CA LEU A 43 13.17 -4.48 16.15
C LEU A 43 14.66 -4.20 15.93
N THR A 44 15.29 -5.02 15.09
CA THR A 44 16.60 -4.72 14.52
C THR A 44 16.52 -3.49 13.60
N LEU A 45 17.67 -2.86 13.33
CA LEU A 45 17.74 -1.72 12.42
C LEU A 45 17.23 -2.09 11.02
N ASP A 46 17.65 -3.24 10.50
CA ASP A 46 17.25 -3.73 9.17
C ASP A 46 15.74 -3.93 9.08
N SER A 47 15.12 -4.59 10.06
CA SER A 47 13.67 -4.81 10.07
C SER A 47 12.88 -3.50 10.17
N LYS A 48 13.38 -2.49 10.91
CA LYS A 48 12.77 -1.16 10.92
C LYS A 48 12.82 -0.53 9.53
N GLN A 49 13.99 -0.58 8.90
CA GLN A 49 14.22 0.04 7.61
C GLN A 49 13.38 -0.62 6.51
N ASP A 50 13.26 -1.95 6.52
CA ASP A 50 12.46 -2.70 5.55
C ASP A 50 10.97 -2.31 5.65
N ILE A 51 10.40 -2.28 6.85
CA ILE A 51 9.00 -1.89 7.07
C ILE A 51 8.76 -0.45 6.63
N LEU A 52 9.60 0.48 7.10
CA LEU A 52 9.43 1.91 6.85
C LEU A 52 9.62 2.26 5.36
N SER A 53 10.65 1.71 4.72
CA SER A 53 10.92 1.96 3.30
C SER A 53 9.85 1.37 2.39
N THR A 54 9.30 0.20 2.73
CA THR A 54 8.25 -0.45 1.94
C THR A 54 6.95 0.36 1.96
N ILE A 55 6.55 0.89 3.12
CA ILE A 55 5.32 1.69 3.27
C ILE A 55 5.54 3.16 2.86
N GLY A 56 6.80 3.62 2.80
CA GLY A 56 7.14 5.02 2.56
C GLY A 56 6.95 5.91 3.80
N ALA A 57 7.10 5.35 5.00
CA ALA A 57 7.01 6.09 6.26
C ALA A 57 8.40 6.49 6.78
N GLU A 58 8.52 7.65 7.41
CA GLU A 58 9.79 8.08 8.03
C GLU A 58 10.00 7.44 9.41
N ASN A 59 8.92 7.13 10.12
CA ASN A 59 8.93 6.60 11.48
C ASN A 59 7.60 5.92 11.85
N PHE A 60 7.56 5.33 13.06
CA PHE A 60 6.39 4.64 13.63
C PHE A 60 5.46 5.57 14.44
N ILE A 61 5.45 6.88 14.16
CA ILE A 61 4.62 7.85 14.93
C ILE A 61 3.18 7.87 14.44
N MET A 62 2.95 7.63 13.14
CA MET A 62 1.58 7.60 12.60
C MET A 62 0.86 6.36 13.06
N LYS A 63 -0.35 6.55 13.60
CA LYS A 63 -1.17 5.42 14.08
C LYS A 63 -1.71 4.56 12.94
N TYR A 64 -1.87 5.14 11.76
CA TYR A 64 -2.44 4.50 10.58
C TYR A 64 -1.81 5.05 9.30
N PRO A 65 -0.79 4.39 8.71
CA PRO A 65 -0.26 4.79 7.42
C PRO A 65 -1.31 4.49 6.34
N HIS A 66 -1.77 5.55 5.65
CA HIS A 66 -2.67 5.43 4.51
C HIS A 66 -1.87 5.10 3.25
N THR A 67 -2.25 4.02 2.57
CA THR A 67 -1.61 3.56 1.34
C THR A 67 -2.60 3.68 0.19
N LEU A 68 -2.32 4.61 -0.73
CA LEU A 68 -3.10 4.76 -1.96
C LEU A 68 -2.47 3.90 -3.05
N VAL A 69 -3.25 2.97 -3.63
CA VAL A 69 -2.80 2.18 -4.79
C VAL A 69 -3.60 2.61 -6.01
N LEU A 70 -2.88 3.15 -7.00
CA LEU A 70 -3.44 3.63 -8.27
C LEU A 70 -3.08 2.65 -9.37
N PHE A 71 -4.08 2.27 -10.16
CA PHE A 71 -3.90 1.48 -11.37
C PHE A 71 -4.09 2.41 -12.56
N ASP A 72 -3.01 2.69 -13.28
CA ASP A 72 -3.13 3.29 -14.61
C ASP A 72 -3.73 2.25 -15.57
N ASP A 73 -4.64 2.65 -16.45
CA ASP A 73 -5.50 1.76 -17.27
C ASP A 73 -6.21 0.62 -16.50
N ALA A 74 -6.75 0.94 -15.32
CA ALA A 74 -7.49 0.00 -14.47
C ALA A 74 -8.65 -0.72 -15.20
N MET A 75 -9.18 -0.14 -16.28
CA MET A 75 -10.30 -0.73 -17.03
C MET A 75 -10.03 -2.16 -17.48
N SER A 76 -8.80 -2.50 -17.89
CA SER A 76 -8.44 -3.87 -18.29
C SER A 76 -8.47 -4.85 -17.11
N VAL A 77 -7.93 -4.44 -15.96
CA VAL A 77 -7.91 -5.22 -14.71
C VAL A 77 -9.33 -5.46 -14.19
N PHE A 78 -10.19 -4.44 -14.23
CA PHE A 78 -11.59 -4.52 -13.81
C PHE A 78 -12.50 -5.23 -14.83
N LYS A 79 -12.11 -5.28 -16.11
CA LYS A 79 -12.82 -6.07 -17.13
C LYS A 79 -12.65 -7.57 -16.90
N ASN A 80 -11.50 -8.02 -16.41
CA ASN A 80 -11.25 -9.43 -16.13
C ASN A 80 -11.35 -9.74 -14.63
N LYS A 81 -12.58 -10.04 -14.18
CA LYS A 81 -12.88 -10.45 -12.79
C LYS A 81 -12.16 -11.72 -12.31
N GLN A 82 -11.53 -12.47 -13.22
CA GLN A 82 -10.76 -13.66 -12.86
C GLN A 82 -9.31 -13.34 -12.48
N LEU A 83 -8.83 -12.13 -12.76
CA LEU A 83 -7.48 -11.72 -12.38
C LEU A 83 -7.31 -11.82 -10.85
N PRO A 84 -6.25 -12.49 -10.37
CA PRO A 84 -5.94 -12.58 -8.94
C PRO A 84 -5.90 -11.19 -8.28
N LEU A 85 -5.27 -10.23 -8.95
CA LEU A 85 -5.17 -8.84 -8.52
C LEU A 85 -6.53 -8.17 -8.31
N PHE A 86 -7.51 -8.43 -9.19
CA PHE A 86 -8.88 -7.90 -9.03
C PHE A 86 -9.55 -8.47 -7.78
N LYS A 87 -9.49 -9.79 -7.58
CA LYS A 87 -10.08 -10.43 -6.39
C LYS A 87 -9.44 -9.92 -5.11
N LYS A 88 -8.11 -9.77 -5.12
CA LYS A 88 -7.35 -9.30 -3.96
C LYS A 88 -7.65 -7.85 -3.62
N ALA A 89 -7.70 -6.96 -4.62
CA ALA A 89 -8.07 -5.57 -4.43
C ALA A 89 -9.48 -5.40 -3.83
N ILE A 90 -10.45 -6.18 -4.29
CA ILE A 90 -11.82 -6.16 -3.76
C ILE A 90 -11.87 -6.72 -2.33
N GLN A 91 -11.12 -7.79 -2.03
CA GLN A 91 -11.04 -8.34 -0.68
C GLN A 91 -10.44 -7.35 0.32
N GLU A 92 -9.33 -6.69 -0.03
CA GLU A 92 -8.72 -5.67 0.83
C GLU A 92 -9.63 -4.46 1.03
N GLN A 93 -10.43 -4.07 0.03
CA GLN A 93 -11.44 -3.02 0.16
C GLN A 93 -12.59 -3.42 1.11
N ILE A 94 -13.02 -4.69 1.08
CA ILE A 94 -14.15 -5.21 1.88
C ILE A 94 -13.71 -5.55 3.32
N ALA A 95 -12.48 -5.99 3.53
CA ALA A 95 -11.97 -6.51 4.81
C ALA A 95 -11.81 -5.45 5.93
N LYS A 96 -12.22 -4.19 5.71
CA LYS A 96 -12.24 -3.10 6.71
C LYS A 96 -10.87 -2.60 7.18
N ASN A 97 -9.80 -2.79 6.42
CA ASN A 97 -8.65 -1.91 6.53
C ASN A 97 -8.98 -0.61 5.81
N HIS A 98 -9.54 0.37 6.54
CA HIS A 98 -9.99 1.70 6.05
C HIS A 98 -8.92 2.55 5.32
N LEU A 99 -7.76 1.99 4.97
CA LEU A 99 -6.53 2.66 4.60
C LEU A 99 -6.07 2.38 3.15
N PHE A 100 -6.61 1.36 2.48
CA PHE A 100 -6.44 1.18 1.03
C PHE A 100 -7.58 1.87 0.30
N SER A 101 -7.37 3.12 -0.11
CA SER A 101 -8.23 3.73 -1.11
C SER A 101 -7.73 3.33 -2.49
N MET A 102 -8.65 2.81 -3.31
CA MET A 102 -8.37 2.48 -4.70
C MET A 102 -9.06 3.54 -5.55
N LEU A 103 -8.28 4.46 -6.11
CA LEU A 103 -8.82 5.51 -6.97
C LEU A 103 -8.67 5.09 -8.43
N ILE A 104 -9.80 4.76 -9.06
CA ILE A 104 -9.85 4.42 -10.48
C ILE A 104 -10.01 5.73 -11.25
N ARG A 105 -8.96 6.19 -11.93
CA ARG A 105 -9.04 7.37 -12.81
C ARG A 105 -9.58 6.94 -14.16
N HIS A 106 -10.71 7.52 -14.55
CA HIS A 106 -11.30 7.35 -15.88
C HIS A 106 -10.73 8.43 -16.81
N ASN A 107 -9.78 8.09 -17.67
CA ASN A 107 -9.50 8.91 -18.84
C ASN A 107 -10.59 8.63 -19.88
N ARG A 108 -11.61 9.49 -19.96
CA ARG A 108 -12.37 9.66 -21.20
C ARG A 108 -11.53 10.55 -22.09
N SER A 109 -10.92 9.94 -23.10
CA SER A 109 -10.63 10.60 -24.37
C SER A 109 -11.87 10.47 -25.26
#